data_AF-A0A8C7BGC9-F1
#
_entry.id   AF-A0A8C7BGC9-F1
#
_cell.length_a   1.000
_cell.length_b   1.000
_cell.length_c   1.000
_cell.angle_alpha   90.00
_cell.angle_beta   90.00
_cell.angle_gamma   90.00
#
_symmetry.space_group_name_H-M   'P 1'
#
loop_
_entity.id
_entity.type
_entity.pdbx_description
1 polymer ?
#
loop_
_entity_poly.entity_id
_entity_poly.type
_entity_poly.pdbx_seq_one_letter_code
_entity_poly.pdbx_strand_id
1 'polypeptide(L)'
;MLPLLALFLHCLPLASGDYDICKSWVTTDEGPTWEFYACQPKVMRLKDYVKVKVEPSGITCGDPPERFCSHENPYLCSNECDASNPDLAHPPRLMFDREDEGLATYWQSVTWSRYPSPLEANITLSWNKSVELTDDVVVTFEYGRPTVMVLEKSLDNGRTWQPYQFYAEDCMEAFGMVARRARDLSSSGAHRVLCTEEYSRWAGSKKEKHVRFEVRDRLAIFAGPDLRNMGNLYTRLESAKGLKEFFTLTDLRMRLLRPALGGTYVQRENLYKYFYAISNIEVIGRCKCNLHANLCSVREGSLQCECEHNTTGPDCGKCKRNFRTRSWRAGSYLPLPHGSPNACTYPRPTPAQGWGAVGSPALHPRGCGSYTHACNGSMLAIPGQKLAGRLIVCAEPVTSQGARGGQTCWGGCRVCVPTAACLGGRRTCTQEP
;
A
#
# COMPACT_ATOMS: atom_id res chain seq x y z
N MET A 1 34.15 -9.74 -45.22
CA MET A 1 34.19 -9.73 -43.74
C MET A 1 33.79 -8.35 -43.26
N LEU A 2 32.82 -8.29 -42.33
CA LEU A 2 32.30 -7.12 -41.58
C LEU A 2 31.74 -5.97 -42.45
N PRO A 3 30.42 -5.67 -42.40
CA PRO A 3 29.75 -5.32 -41.14
C PRO A 3 28.28 -5.80 -41.06
N LEU A 4 27.97 -6.69 -40.12
CA LEU A 4 26.56 -7.04 -39.78
C LEU A 4 26.33 -7.08 -38.26
N LEU A 5 27.22 -6.43 -37.51
CA LEU A 5 27.29 -6.53 -36.05
C LEU A 5 26.99 -5.21 -35.31
N ALA A 6 26.36 -4.24 -36.00
CA ALA A 6 26.05 -2.92 -35.42
C ALA A 6 24.55 -2.71 -35.13
N LEU A 7 23.72 -3.76 -35.13
CA LEU A 7 22.26 -3.64 -34.93
C LEU A 7 21.70 -4.37 -33.71
N PHE A 8 22.54 -4.95 -32.85
CA PHE A 8 22.09 -5.70 -31.66
C PHE A 8 22.77 -5.29 -30.34
N LEU A 9 23.11 -4.01 -30.17
CA LEU A 9 23.34 -3.48 -28.83
C LEU A 9 22.49 -2.24 -28.55
N HIS A 10 21.48 -2.48 -27.71
CA HIS A 10 21.09 -1.61 -26.61
C HIS A 10 20.19 -0.41 -26.97
N CYS A 11 18.92 -0.72 -27.19
CA CYS A 11 17.85 -0.05 -26.46
C CYS A 11 16.84 -1.11 -26.03
N LEU A 12 17.24 -1.93 -25.05
CA LEU A 12 16.24 -2.40 -24.09
C LEU A 12 15.60 -1.13 -23.55
N PRO A 13 14.28 -0.92 -23.64
CA PRO A 13 13.66 0.07 -22.80
C PRO A 13 13.94 -0.44 -21.38
N LEU A 14 14.92 0.18 -20.71
CA LEU A 14 14.95 0.16 -19.26
C LEU A 14 13.55 0.62 -18.90
N ALA A 15 12.74 -0.31 -18.38
CA ALA A 15 11.52 0.03 -17.69
C ALA A 15 11.94 0.78 -16.42
N SER A 16 12.42 2.02 -16.59
CA SER A 16 12.54 3.00 -15.54
C SER A 16 11.12 3.24 -15.08
N GLY A 17 10.76 2.64 -13.94
CA GLY A 17 9.45 2.84 -13.37
C GLY A 17 9.32 4.29 -12.97
N ASP A 18 8.21 4.93 -13.32
CA ASP A 18 7.97 6.30 -12.88
C ASP A 18 7.99 6.34 -11.34
N TYR A 19 8.80 7.25 -10.78
CA TYR A 19 8.94 7.46 -9.33
C TYR A 19 9.49 6.24 -8.58
N ASP A 20 10.55 5.61 -9.09
CA ASP A 20 11.18 4.40 -8.53
C ASP A 20 12.28 4.69 -7.47
N ILE A 21 12.86 5.89 -7.48
CA ILE A 21 13.95 6.30 -6.57
C ILE A 21 13.44 7.30 -5.53
N CYS A 22 13.59 6.99 -4.23
CA CYS A 22 13.24 7.93 -3.15
C CYS A 22 14.35 8.92 -2.80
N LYS A 23 15.62 8.53 -2.97
CA LYS A 23 16.78 9.35 -2.59
C LYS A 23 18.02 9.01 -3.39
N SER A 24 18.84 10.02 -3.65
CA SER A 24 20.18 9.89 -4.26
C SER A 24 21.22 10.53 -3.36
N TRP A 25 22.44 9.98 -3.37
CA TRP A 25 23.57 10.57 -2.66
C TRP A 25 24.28 11.52 -3.61
N VAL A 26 24.28 12.80 -3.28
CA VAL A 26 24.83 13.89 -4.11
C VAL A 26 25.86 14.67 -3.34
N THR A 27 26.77 15.34 -4.05
CA THR A 27 27.77 16.23 -3.44
C THR A 27 27.37 17.67 -3.74
N THR A 28 27.20 18.47 -2.69
CA THR A 28 26.89 19.91 -2.76
C THR A 28 28.07 20.73 -2.24
N ASP A 29 28.01 22.05 -2.36
CA ASP A 29 29.04 22.95 -1.83
C ASP A 29 29.24 22.81 -0.30
N GLU A 30 28.20 22.38 0.42
CA GLU A 30 28.24 22.09 1.86
C GLU A 30 28.68 20.65 2.19
N GLY A 31 29.08 19.88 1.17
CA GLY A 31 29.49 18.48 1.29
C GLY A 31 28.43 17.47 0.80
N PRO A 32 28.64 16.17 1.08
CA PRO A 32 27.78 15.12 0.57
C PRO A 32 26.49 15.00 1.38
N THR A 33 25.35 14.91 0.67
CA THR A 33 24.01 14.94 1.26
C THR A 33 23.02 14.07 0.47
N TRP A 34 21.87 13.78 1.08
CA TRP A 34 20.76 13.10 0.43
C TRP A 34 19.84 14.11 -0.26
N GLU A 35 19.61 13.91 -1.56
CA GLU A 35 18.52 14.54 -2.29
C GLU A 35 17.32 13.58 -2.31
N PHE A 36 16.11 14.11 -2.09
CA PHE A 36 14.87 13.31 -2.04
C PHE A 36 14.00 13.54 -3.28
N TYR A 37 13.30 12.51 -3.74
CA TYR A 37 12.35 12.58 -4.86
C TYR A 37 11.03 11.91 -4.50
N ALA A 38 9.94 12.23 -5.19
CA ALA A 38 8.69 11.47 -4.99
C ALA A 38 8.90 10.01 -5.43
N CYS A 39 8.39 9.05 -4.64
CA CYS A 39 8.62 7.63 -4.94
C CYS A 39 7.45 6.72 -4.56
N GLN A 40 7.18 5.69 -5.36
CA GLN A 40 6.10 4.73 -5.17
C GLN A 40 6.57 3.28 -5.35
N PRO A 41 5.94 2.30 -4.70
CA PRO A 41 6.34 0.91 -4.83
C PRO A 41 5.90 0.34 -6.19
N LYS A 42 6.58 -0.74 -6.59
CA LYS A 42 6.22 -1.50 -7.79
C LYS A 42 4.81 -2.09 -7.68
N VAL A 43 4.18 -2.27 -8.83
CA VAL A 43 2.92 -3.00 -8.98
C VAL A 43 3.13 -4.47 -8.61
N MET A 44 2.14 -5.06 -7.97
CA MET A 44 2.14 -6.46 -7.53
C MET A 44 0.77 -7.10 -7.72
N ARG A 45 0.74 -8.44 -7.76
CA ARG A 45 -0.49 -9.22 -7.68
C ARG A 45 -0.97 -9.19 -6.24
N LEU A 46 -2.03 -8.42 -5.98
CA LEU A 46 -2.57 -8.26 -4.64
C LEU A 46 -3.29 -9.52 -4.14
N LYS A 47 -3.69 -10.44 -5.05
CA LYS A 47 -4.22 -11.75 -4.68
C LYS A 47 -3.25 -12.61 -3.86
N ASP A 48 -1.94 -12.42 -4.03
CA ASP A 48 -0.93 -13.18 -3.29
C ASP A 48 -0.87 -12.79 -1.79
N TYR A 49 -1.50 -11.68 -1.40
CA TYR A 49 -1.46 -11.11 -0.03
C TYR A 49 -2.86 -10.94 0.59
N VAL A 50 -3.88 -11.49 -0.05
CA VAL A 50 -5.28 -11.29 0.36
C VAL A 50 -5.68 -12.28 1.45
N LYS A 51 -6.48 -11.82 2.40
CA LYS A 51 -7.25 -12.70 3.30
C LYS A 51 -8.69 -12.71 2.82
N VAL A 52 -9.19 -13.90 2.48
CA VAL A 52 -10.56 -14.09 2.02
C VAL A 52 -11.48 -14.48 3.17
N LYS A 53 -12.69 -13.91 3.18
CA LYS A 53 -13.79 -14.34 4.04
C LYS A 53 -15.03 -14.50 3.17
N VAL A 54 -15.65 -15.68 3.24
CA VAL A 54 -16.88 -16.00 2.51
C VAL A 54 -18.02 -16.13 3.51
N GLU A 55 -19.14 -15.46 3.23
CA GLU A 55 -20.33 -15.42 4.08
C GLU A 55 -21.60 -15.60 3.22
N PRO A 56 -22.71 -16.13 3.79
CA PRO A 56 -22.86 -16.63 5.15
C PRO A 56 -22.13 -17.98 5.39
N SER A 57 -21.98 -18.38 6.65
CA SER A 57 -21.47 -19.73 6.97
C SER A 57 -22.36 -20.80 6.35
N GLY A 58 -21.75 -21.82 5.73
CA GLY A 58 -22.49 -22.87 5.01
C GLY A 58 -22.83 -22.53 3.56
N ILE A 59 -22.37 -21.40 3.02
CA ILE A 59 -22.59 -21.05 1.60
C ILE A 59 -21.67 -21.82 0.63
N THR A 60 -20.49 -22.23 1.08
CA THR A 60 -19.59 -23.11 0.29
C THR A 60 -20.18 -24.51 0.24
N CYS A 61 -20.22 -25.14 -0.94
CA CYS A 61 -20.79 -26.48 -1.08
C CYS A 61 -19.96 -27.57 -0.37
N GLY A 62 -20.59 -28.71 -0.12
CA GLY A 62 -19.92 -29.93 0.31
C GLY A 62 -20.10 -30.33 1.78
N ASP A 63 -20.88 -29.57 2.57
CA ASP A 63 -21.26 -29.93 3.93
C ASP A 63 -22.76 -29.65 4.19
N PRO A 64 -23.66 -30.65 3.97
CA PRO A 64 -23.37 -32.00 3.48
C PRO A 64 -23.03 -32.03 1.97
N PRO A 65 -22.52 -33.18 1.45
CA PRO A 65 -22.28 -33.34 0.02
C PRO A 65 -23.53 -33.06 -0.83
N GLU A 66 -23.34 -32.35 -1.95
CA GLU A 66 -24.44 -31.89 -2.81
C GLU A 66 -24.10 -32.11 -4.29
N ARG A 67 -25.09 -32.56 -5.07
CA ARG A 67 -24.96 -32.72 -6.52
C ARG A 67 -25.17 -31.40 -7.26
N PHE A 68 -24.52 -31.24 -8.41
CA PHE A 68 -24.70 -30.07 -9.27
C PHE A 68 -24.66 -30.45 -10.76
N CYS A 69 -25.20 -29.57 -11.59
CA CYS A 69 -25.16 -29.72 -13.04
C CYS A 69 -23.93 -29.03 -13.62
N SER A 70 -23.08 -29.78 -14.32
CA SER A 70 -21.99 -29.23 -15.11
C SER A 70 -22.42 -28.95 -16.56
N HIS A 71 -21.65 -28.15 -17.29
CA HIS A 71 -21.87 -27.94 -18.73
C HIS A 71 -21.63 -29.21 -19.56
N GLU A 72 -20.80 -30.12 -19.05
CA GLU A 72 -20.50 -31.40 -19.69
C GLU A 72 -21.63 -32.42 -19.49
N ASN A 73 -22.34 -32.32 -18.36
CA ASN A 73 -23.44 -33.22 -18.03
C ASN A 73 -24.72 -32.47 -17.62
N PRO A 74 -25.34 -31.70 -18.54
CA PRO A 74 -26.49 -30.86 -18.22
C PRO A 74 -27.77 -31.65 -17.93
N TYR A 75 -27.84 -32.93 -18.33
CA TYR A 75 -29.04 -33.76 -18.20
C TYR A 75 -29.00 -34.69 -16.98
N LEU A 76 -27.85 -35.27 -16.63
CA LEU A 76 -27.76 -36.20 -15.49
C LEU A 76 -27.34 -35.51 -14.19
N CYS A 77 -26.69 -34.34 -14.24
CA CYS A 77 -26.28 -33.55 -13.07
C CYS A 77 -25.63 -34.41 -11.97
N SER A 78 -24.72 -35.30 -12.38
CA SER A 78 -24.14 -36.33 -11.53
C SER A 78 -22.83 -35.91 -10.88
N ASN A 79 -22.35 -34.70 -11.13
CA ASN A 79 -21.20 -34.16 -10.43
C ASN A 79 -21.59 -33.87 -8.98
N GLU A 80 -20.64 -34.05 -8.07
CA GLU A 80 -20.85 -33.93 -6.64
C GLU A 80 -19.77 -33.02 -6.05
N CYS A 81 -20.19 -32.14 -5.15
CA CYS A 81 -19.31 -31.37 -4.30
C CYS A 81 -19.33 -31.99 -2.91
N ASP A 82 -18.16 -32.38 -2.40
CA ASP A 82 -17.97 -33.00 -1.08
C ASP A 82 -16.76 -32.34 -0.40
N ALA A 83 -16.99 -31.65 0.71
CA ALA A 83 -15.94 -30.92 1.42
C ALA A 83 -14.95 -31.86 2.13
N SER A 84 -15.32 -33.13 2.35
CA SER A 84 -14.47 -34.14 2.97
C SER A 84 -13.47 -34.78 1.99
N ASN A 85 -13.77 -34.72 0.68
CA ASN A 85 -12.93 -35.27 -0.36
C ASN A 85 -12.17 -34.16 -1.11
N PRO A 86 -10.82 -34.07 -1.01
CA PRO A 86 -10.04 -33.03 -1.66
C PRO A 86 -10.24 -32.90 -3.18
N ASP A 87 -10.59 -34.00 -3.88
CA ASP A 87 -10.81 -34.01 -5.32
C ASP A 87 -12.16 -33.41 -5.74
N LEU A 88 -13.11 -33.33 -4.79
CA LEU A 88 -14.48 -32.81 -4.99
C LEU A 88 -14.75 -31.54 -4.16
N ALA A 89 -13.78 -31.12 -3.35
CA ALA A 89 -13.91 -29.97 -2.48
C ALA A 89 -13.61 -28.66 -3.23
N HIS A 90 -14.46 -27.65 -3.04
CA HIS A 90 -14.34 -26.35 -3.68
C HIS A 90 -14.12 -25.18 -2.68
N PRO A 91 -13.03 -25.19 -1.89
CA PRO A 91 -12.81 -24.18 -0.85
C PRO A 91 -12.45 -22.79 -1.41
N PRO A 92 -12.69 -21.70 -0.64
CA PRO A 92 -12.43 -20.31 -1.07
C PRO A 92 -11.00 -20.01 -1.54
N ARG A 93 -10.01 -20.80 -1.10
CA ARG A 93 -8.59 -20.64 -1.49
C ARG A 93 -8.36 -20.83 -2.99
N LEU A 94 -9.23 -21.58 -3.66
CA LEU A 94 -9.16 -21.85 -5.10
C LEU A 94 -9.54 -20.65 -5.96
N MET A 95 -9.91 -19.49 -5.38
CA MET A 95 -10.11 -18.26 -6.15
C MET A 95 -8.80 -17.48 -6.41
N PHE A 96 -7.67 -17.91 -5.82
CA PHE A 96 -6.41 -17.16 -5.84
C PHE A 96 -5.18 -18.02 -6.09
N ASP A 97 -5.34 -19.32 -6.31
CA ASP A 97 -4.25 -20.23 -6.62
C ASP A 97 -3.66 -19.96 -8.01
N ARG A 98 -2.68 -20.78 -8.36
CA ARG A 98 -2.07 -20.78 -9.68
C ARG A 98 -2.71 -21.91 -10.45
N GLU A 99 -3.47 -21.54 -11.47
CA GLU A 99 -4.02 -22.50 -12.43
C GLU A 99 -2.91 -22.99 -13.35
N ASP A 100 -2.76 -24.31 -13.47
CA ASP A 100 -1.98 -24.95 -14.53
C ASP A 100 -2.85 -25.07 -15.79
N GLU A 101 -2.23 -25.05 -16.97
CA GLU A 101 -2.96 -25.06 -18.24
C GLU A 101 -3.92 -26.25 -18.35
N GLY A 102 -5.23 -25.95 -18.42
CA GLY A 102 -6.29 -26.93 -18.67
C GLY A 102 -7.04 -27.45 -17.44
N LEU A 103 -6.62 -27.13 -16.22
CA LEU A 103 -7.29 -27.55 -14.97
C LEU A 103 -7.71 -26.34 -14.14
N ALA A 104 -8.85 -25.74 -14.51
CA ALA A 104 -9.43 -24.66 -13.71
C ALA A 104 -9.92 -25.20 -12.37
N THR A 105 -9.31 -24.73 -11.29
CA THR A 105 -9.79 -24.87 -9.92
C THR A 105 -10.75 -23.72 -9.61
N TYR A 106 -11.73 -23.94 -8.73
CA TYR A 106 -12.71 -22.90 -8.40
C TYR A 106 -13.33 -23.12 -7.03
N TRP A 107 -13.65 -22.02 -6.35
CA TRP A 107 -14.60 -22.03 -5.25
C TRP A 107 -16.02 -22.18 -5.80
N GLN A 108 -16.89 -22.90 -5.08
CA GLN A 108 -18.27 -23.13 -5.47
C GLN A 108 -19.22 -22.93 -4.28
N SER A 109 -20.35 -22.26 -4.53
CA SER A 109 -21.45 -22.16 -3.58
C SER A 109 -22.34 -23.40 -3.61
N VAL A 110 -23.15 -23.59 -2.57
CA VAL A 110 -24.32 -24.49 -2.61
C VAL A 110 -25.23 -24.15 -3.80
N THR A 111 -26.01 -25.12 -4.26
CA THR A 111 -27.00 -24.89 -5.32
C THR A 111 -28.19 -24.09 -4.81
N TRP A 112 -29.02 -23.59 -5.72
CA TRP A 112 -30.20 -22.81 -5.37
C TRP A 112 -31.38 -23.67 -4.88
N SER A 113 -31.11 -24.74 -4.15
CA SER A 113 -32.10 -25.69 -3.60
C SER A 113 -33.16 -25.04 -2.70
N ARG A 114 -32.84 -23.87 -2.11
CA ARG A 114 -33.74 -23.09 -1.23
C ARG A 114 -34.66 -22.11 -1.97
N TYR A 115 -34.72 -22.16 -3.30
CA TYR A 115 -35.60 -21.32 -4.12
C TYR A 115 -37.06 -21.40 -3.62
N PRO A 116 -37.79 -20.27 -3.46
CA PRO A 116 -37.52 -18.92 -4.00
C PRO A 116 -36.66 -18.02 -3.10
N SER A 117 -36.12 -18.51 -1.99
CA SER A 117 -35.23 -17.70 -1.13
C SER A 117 -33.98 -17.29 -1.92
N PRO A 118 -33.53 -16.02 -1.90
CA PRO A 118 -32.36 -15.59 -2.66
C PRO A 118 -31.10 -16.41 -2.34
N LEU A 119 -30.33 -16.77 -3.37
CA LEU A 119 -28.99 -17.34 -3.22
C LEU A 119 -27.99 -16.17 -3.15
N GLU A 120 -27.66 -15.76 -1.93
CA GLU A 120 -26.76 -14.64 -1.69
C GLU A 120 -25.43 -15.12 -1.10
N ALA A 121 -24.33 -14.56 -1.61
CA ALA A 121 -22.99 -14.85 -1.13
C ALA A 121 -22.14 -13.57 -1.10
N ASN A 122 -21.46 -13.34 0.01
CA ASN A 122 -20.52 -12.24 0.20
C ASN A 122 -19.10 -12.78 0.22
N ILE A 123 -18.25 -12.26 -0.65
CA ILE A 123 -16.82 -12.59 -0.69
C ILE A 123 -16.04 -11.32 -0.37
N THR A 124 -15.47 -11.29 0.83
CA THR A 124 -14.67 -10.16 1.33
C THR A 124 -13.19 -10.48 1.15
N LEU A 125 -12.47 -9.55 0.51
CA LEU A 125 -11.04 -9.55 0.24
C LEU A 125 -10.38 -8.48 1.10
N SER A 126 -9.53 -8.88 2.03
CA SER A 126 -8.92 -7.97 3.01
C SER A 126 -7.41 -7.97 2.91
N TRP A 127 -6.80 -6.80 2.78
CA TRP A 127 -5.34 -6.65 2.75
C TRP A 127 -4.74 -6.15 4.07
N ASN A 128 -5.57 -5.61 4.97
CA ASN A 128 -5.12 -4.94 6.19
C ASN A 128 -4.03 -3.88 5.91
N LYS A 129 -4.11 -3.26 4.73
CA LYS A 129 -3.18 -2.28 4.19
C LYS A 129 -3.90 -1.50 3.10
N SER A 130 -3.72 -0.19 3.07
CA SER A 130 -4.22 0.64 1.96
C SER A 130 -3.44 0.33 0.68
N VAL A 131 -4.14 -0.03 -0.37
CA VAL A 131 -3.61 -0.32 -1.71
C VAL A 131 -4.26 0.60 -2.74
N GLU A 132 -3.56 0.84 -3.84
CA GLU A 132 -4.00 1.62 -5.00
C GLU A 132 -4.08 0.68 -6.21
N LEU A 133 -5.26 0.54 -6.80
CA LEU A 133 -5.45 -0.25 -8.02
C LEU A 133 -4.74 0.41 -9.21
N THR A 134 -4.11 -0.42 -10.04
CA THR A 134 -3.39 0.04 -11.24
C THR A 134 -3.85 -0.64 -12.52
N ASP A 135 -4.58 -1.74 -12.40
CA ASP A 135 -5.20 -2.45 -13.51
C ASP A 135 -6.60 -2.93 -13.10
N ASP A 136 -7.36 -3.47 -14.05
CA ASP A 136 -8.73 -3.92 -13.85
C ASP A 136 -8.81 -5.00 -12.76
N VAL A 137 -9.89 -4.97 -11.98
CA VAL A 137 -10.23 -6.13 -11.14
C VAL A 137 -11.01 -7.09 -12.00
N VAL A 138 -10.52 -8.31 -12.15
CA VAL A 138 -11.13 -9.33 -13.01
C VAL A 138 -11.56 -10.52 -12.16
N VAL A 139 -12.84 -10.85 -12.24
CA VAL A 139 -13.42 -12.02 -11.59
C VAL A 139 -13.85 -13.01 -12.66
N THR A 140 -13.31 -14.22 -12.63
CA THR A 140 -13.60 -15.28 -13.60
C THR A 140 -14.59 -16.28 -12.99
N PHE A 141 -15.74 -16.44 -13.64
CA PHE A 141 -16.81 -17.36 -13.24
C PHE A 141 -16.84 -18.59 -14.15
N GLU A 142 -16.95 -19.78 -13.57
CA GLU A 142 -16.94 -21.03 -14.34
C GLU A 142 -18.33 -21.41 -14.90
N TYR A 143 -19.37 -21.27 -14.08
CA TYR A 143 -20.74 -21.71 -14.40
C TYR A 143 -21.72 -20.54 -14.56
N GLY A 144 -21.28 -19.55 -15.34
CA GLY A 144 -22.06 -18.36 -15.66
C GLY A 144 -21.88 -17.21 -14.66
N ARG A 145 -21.90 -15.99 -15.20
CA ARG A 145 -21.75 -14.76 -14.41
C ARG A 145 -23.04 -14.46 -13.62
N PRO A 146 -22.96 -13.74 -12.49
CA PRO A 146 -24.15 -13.33 -11.76
C PRO A 146 -25.05 -12.43 -12.61
N THR A 147 -26.37 -12.65 -12.53
CA THR A 147 -27.35 -11.74 -13.11
C THR A 147 -27.50 -10.47 -12.28
N VAL A 148 -27.21 -10.52 -10.97
CA VAL A 148 -27.14 -9.35 -10.09
C VAL A 148 -25.99 -9.50 -9.10
N MET A 149 -25.09 -8.52 -9.08
CA MET A 149 -24.03 -8.41 -8.07
C MET A 149 -23.61 -6.96 -7.82
N VAL A 150 -23.00 -6.72 -6.67
CA VAL A 150 -22.42 -5.41 -6.31
C VAL A 150 -20.97 -5.62 -5.89
N LEU A 151 -20.07 -4.80 -6.44
CA LEU A 151 -18.72 -4.66 -5.92
C LEU A 151 -18.72 -3.46 -4.95
N GLU A 152 -18.34 -3.71 -3.70
CA GLU A 152 -18.16 -2.69 -2.66
C GLU A 152 -16.67 -2.57 -2.32
N LYS A 153 -16.28 -1.41 -1.80
CA LYS A 153 -14.94 -1.20 -1.25
C LYS A 153 -15.00 -0.60 0.15
N SER A 154 -13.93 -0.81 0.90
CA SER A 154 -13.67 -0.14 2.17
C SER A 154 -12.38 0.67 2.12
N LEU A 155 -12.29 1.72 2.93
CA LEU A 155 -11.09 2.54 3.14
C LEU A 155 -10.56 2.43 4.58
N ASP A 156 -11.25 1.69 5.45
CA ASP A 156 -11.06 1.71 6.90
C ASP A 156 -11.04 0.30 7.52
N ASN A 157 -10.48 -0.67 6.77
CA ASN A 157 -10.32 -2.08 7.16
C ASN A 157 -11.68 -2.77 7.43
N GLY A 158 -12.65 -2.53 6.55
CA GLY A 158 -13.95 -3.21 6.56
C GLY A 158 -14.96 -2.67 7.57
N ARG A 159 -14.70 -1.52 8.21
CA ARG A 159 -15.63 -0.90 9.16
C ARG A 159 -16.79 -0.24 8.45
N THR A 160 -16.52 0.49 7.38
CA THR A 160 -17.52 1.07 6.49
C THR A 160 -17.34 0.55 5.07
N TRP A 161 -18.47 0.46 4.36
CA TRP A 161 -18.56 -0.08 3.02
C TRP A 161 -19.28 0.93 2.13
N GLN A 162 -18.74 1.15 0.93
CA GLN A 162 -19.36 1.98 -0.08
C GLN A 162 -19.43 1.22 -1.41
N PRO A 163 -20.50 1.42 -2.19
CA PRO A 163 -20.61 0.78 -3.49
C PRO A 163 -19.51 1.30 -4.42
N TYR A 164 -18.92 0.39 -5.18
CA TYR A 164 -17.85 0.68 -6.12
C TYR A 164 -18.35 0.55 -7.57
N GLN A 165 -19.09 -0.52 -7.85
CA GLN A 165 -19.78 -0.73 -9.13
C GLN A 165 -20.95 -1.72 -8.96
N PHE A 166 -22.04 -1.48 -9.70
CA PHE A 166 -23.21 -2.35 -9.76
C PHE A 166 -23.22 -3.12 -11.08
N TYR A 167 -23.66 -4.37 -11.02
CA TYR A 167 -23.79 -5.25 -12.18
C TYR A 167 -25.17 -5.91 -12.14
N ALA A 168 -25.93 -5.76 -13.22
CA ALA A 168 -27.26 -6.33 -13.33
C ALA A 168 -27.57 -6.71 -14.78
N GLU A 169 -28.44 -7.69 -14.99
CA GLU A 169 -29.02 -7.98 -16.31
C GLU A 169 -29.90 -6.82 -16.79
N ASP A 170 -30.67 -6.22 -15.87
CA ASP A 170 -31.39 -4.96 -16.04
C ASP A 170 -31.06 -4.03 -14.85
N CYS A 171 -30.31 -2.96 -15.13
CA CYS A 171 -29.87 -2.01 -14.10
C CYS A 171 -31.03 -1.19 -13.51
N MET A 172 -32.07 -0.92 -14.30
CA MET A 172 -33.21 -0.13 -13.85
C MET A 172 -34.08 -0.95 -12.91
N GLU A 173 -34.33 -2.23 -13.25
CA GLU A 173 -35.09 -3.15 -12.41
C GLU A 173 -34.36 -3.45 -11.10
N ALA A 174 -33.07 -3.80 -11.14
CA ALA A 174 -32.34 -4.27 -9.97
C ALA A 174 -31.97 -3.16 -8.98
N PHE A 175 -31.61 -1.97 -9.49
CA PHE A 175 -31.03 -0.90 -8.67
C PHE A 175 -31.64 0.49 -8.92
N GLY A 176 -32.61 0.63 -9.83
CA GLY A 176 -33.14 1.94 -10.22
C GLY A 176 -32.11 2.84 -10.89
N MET A 177 -31.09 2.24 -11.55
CA MET A 177 -29.98 2.96 -12.15
C MET A 177 -29.99 2.83 -13.67
N VAL A 178 -29.55 3.87 -14.36
CA VAL A 178 -29.34 3.81 -15.82
C VAL A 178 -28.05 3.03 -16.12
N ALA A 179 -28.14 2.07 -17.03
CA ALA A 179 -26.98 1.32 -17.53
C ALA A 179 -25.96 2.25 -18.21
N ARG A 180 -24.69 2.13 -17.82
CA ARG A 180 -23.55 2.90 -18.35
C ARG A 180 -22.29 2.04 -18.40
N ARG A 181 -21.32 2.47 -19.19
CA ARG A 181 -19.98 1.84 -19.27
C ARG A 181 -18.92 2.81 -18.79
N ALA A 182 -17.85 2.30 -18.21
CA ALA A 182 -16.77 3.12 -17.65
C ALA A 182 -16.10 4.03 -18.71
N ARG A 183 -15.85 3.48 -19.91
CA ARG A 183 -15.33 4.22 -21.07
C ARG A 183 -16.18 5.40 -21.54
N ASP A 184 -17.47 5.41 -21.21
CA ASP A 184 -18.41 6.48 -21.60
C ASP A 184 -18.45 7.63 -20.55
N LEU A 185 -17.66 7.53 -19.46
CA LEU A 185 -17.59 8.57 -18.44
C LEU A 185 -16.78 9.78 -18.92
N SER A 186 -17.21 10.97 -18.50
CA SER A 186 -16.45 12.20 -18.69
C SER A 186 -15.29 12.30 -17.69
N SER A 187 -14.31 13.16 -17.98
CA SER A 187 -13.20 13.49 -17.08
C SER A 187 -13.66 13.96 -15.69
N SER A 188 -14.73 14.76 -15.62
CA SER A 188 -15.33 15.20 -14.35
C SER A 188 -16.00 14.08 -13.56
N GLY A 189 -16.48 13.04 -14.24
CA GLY A 189 -17.21 11.91 -13.68
C GLY A 189 -16.39 10.61 -13.61
N ALA A 190 -15.07 10.65 -13.79
CA ALA A 190 -14.24 9.44 -13.88
C ALA A 190 -14.27 8.56 -12.61
N HIS A 191 -14.57 9.16 -11.44
CA HIS A 191 -14.75 8.47 -10.16
C HIS A 191 -16.22 8.20 -9.80
N ARG A 192 -17.15 8.32 -10.76
CA ARG A 192 -18.57 8.05 -10.54
C ARG A 192 -18.83 6.54 -10.47
N VAL A 193 -19.62 6.14 -9.47
CA VAL A 193 -20.19 4.80 -9.35
C VAL A 193 -21.33 4.64 -10.36
N LEU A 194 -21.35 3.52 -11.08
CA LEU A 194 -22.30 3.22 -12.15
C LEU A 194 -22.86 1.81 -12.02
N CYS A 195 -23.93 1.55 -12.76
CA CYS A 195 -24.43 0.20 -13.04
C CYS A 195 -24.14 -0.15 -14.49
N THR A 196 -23.62 -1.35 -14.75
CA THR A 196 -23.34 -1.87 -16.09
C THR A 196 -24.07 -3.18 -16.34
N GLU A 197 -24.59 -3.34 -17.56
CA GLU A 197 -25.21 -4.57 -18.04
C GLU A 197 -24.24 -5.42 -18.89
N GLU A 198 -23.03 -4.90 -19.17
CA GLU A 198 -22.06 -5.49 -20.11
C GLU A 198 -21.64 -6.91 -19.72
N TYR A 199 -21.63 -7.23 -18.41
CA TYR A 199 -21.19 -8.52 -17.89
C TYR A 199 -22.32 -9.40 -17.32
N SER A 200 -23.55 -8.90 -17.23
CA SER A 200 -24.66 -9.63 -16.59
C SER A 200 -25.81 -9.93 -17.54
N ARG A 201 -25.91 -9.22 -18.67
CA ARG A 201 -26.91 -9.53 -19.70
C ARG A 201 -26.60 -10.85 -20.40
N TRP A 202 -27.59 -11.74 -20.51
CA TRP A 202 -27.44 -13.09 -21.08
C TRP A 202 -26.42 -13.97 -20.32
N ALA A 203 -26.22 -13.70 -19.03
CA ALA A 203 -25.28 -14.47 -18.22
C ALA A 203 -25.72 -15.93 -18.10
N GLY A 204 -24.81 -16.84 -18.47
CA GLY A 204 -25.05 -18.29 -18.57
C GLY A 204 -25.37 -18.79 -19.99
N SER A 205 -25.67 -17.92 -20.96
CA SER A 205 -25.87 -18.29 -22.37
C SER A 205 -24.59 -18.13 -23.21
N LYS A 206 -23.79 -17.09 -22.92
CA LYS A 206 -22.48 -16.89 -23.55
C LYS A 206 -21.38 -17.54 -22.74
N LYS A 207 -20.34 -18.05 -23.43
CA LYS A 207 -19.10 -18.58 -22.82
C LYS A 207 -18.19 -17.52 -22.19
N GLU A 208 -18.69 -16.31 -22.00
CA GLU A 208 -17.94 -15.23 -21.35
C GLU A 208 -17.95 -15.45 -19.83
N LYS A 209 -16.76 -15.62 -19.26
CA LYS A 209 -16.57 -15.93 -17.84
C LYS A 209 -16.24 -14.72 -16.98
N HIS A 210 -15.74 -13.64 -17.58
CA HIS A 210 -15.18 -12.52 -16.82
C HIS A 210 -16.21 -11.43 -16.51
N VAL A 211 -16.17 -10.95 -15.26
CA VAL A 211 -16.74 -9.67 -14.81
C VAL A 211 -15.57 -8.75 -14.48
N ARG A 212 -15.62 -7.51 -14.99
CA ARG A 212 -14.52 -6.55 -14.79
C ARG A 212 -14.98 -5.32 -14.03
N PHE A 213 -14.07 -4.78 -13.23
CA PHE A 213 -14.10 -3.39 -12.77
C PHE A 213 -13.02 -2.64 -13.54
N GLU A 214 -13.45 -1.73 -14.42
CA GLU A 214 -12.60 -1.13 -15.45
C GLU A 214 -11.79 0.04 -14.88
N VAL A 215 -10.63 -0.28 -14.33
CA VAL A 215 -9.64 0.70 -13.86
C VAL A 215 -8.94 1.32 -15.07
N ARG A 216 -8.51 0.50 -16.04
CA ARG A 216 -7.80 0.97 -17.24
C ARG A 216 -8.62 1.96 -18.04
N ASP A 217 -9.90 1.68 -18.27
CA ASP A 217 -10.80 2.58 -19.00
C ASP A 217 -10.92 3.94 -18.30
N ARG A 218 -11.00 3.96 -16.96
CA ARG A 218 -11.08 5.20 -16.18
C ARG A 218 -9.76 5.99 -16.22
N LEU A 219 -8.61 5.32 -16.23
CA LEU A 219 -7.31 5.96 -16.39
C LEU A 219 -7.13 6.49 -17.84
N ALA A 220 -7.65 5.77 -18.83
CA ALA A 220 -7.59 6.14 -20.25
C ALA A 220 -8.34 7.43 -20.57
N ILE A 221 -9.35 7.81 -19.77
CA ILE A 221 -10.00 9.14 -19.86
C ILE A 221 -8.98 10.28 -19.78
N PHE A 222 -7.87 10.09 -19.04
CA PHE A 222 -6.82 11.09 -18.88
C PHE A 222 -5.54 10.76 -19.66
N ALA A 223 -5.15 9.49 -19.72
CA ALA A 223 -3.91 9.05 -20.35
C ALA A 223 -4.06 8.73 -21.86
N GLY A 224 -5.28 8.74 -22.39
CA GLY A 224 -5.60 8.23 -23.72
C GLY A 224 -5.76 6.71 -23.77
N PRO A 225 -6.29 6.15 -24.87
CA PRO A 225 -6.61 4.71 -24.99
C PRO A 225 -5.39 3.80 -24.81
N ASP A 226 -4.22 4.22 -25.31
CA ASP A 226 -2.96 3.47 -25.19
C ASP A 226 -2.20 3.76 -23.88
N LEU A 227 -2.78 4.53 -22.95
CA LEU A 227 -2.17 4.99 -21.70
C LEU A 227 -0.79 5.68 -21.88
N ARG A 228 -0.57 6.34 -23.03
CA ARG A 228 0.71 7.00 -23.34
C ARG A 228 0.87 8.37 -22.69
N ASN A 229 -0.22 9.09 -22.43
CA ASN A 229 -0.19 10.42 -21.84
C ASN A 229 -0.21 10.38 -20.30
N MET A 230 0.79 9.69 -19.72
CA MET A 230 0.90 9.50 -18.26
C MET A 230 1.10 10.81 -17.50
N GLY A 231 1.76 11.81 -18.11
CA GLY A 231 1.93 13.14 -17.51
C GLY A 231 0.59 13.82 -17.19
N ASN A 232 -0.38 13.75 -18.10
CA ASN A 232 -1.73 14.28 -17.83
C ASN A 232 -2.44 13.47 -16.75
N LEU A 233 -2.32 12.14 -16.77
CA LEU A 233 -2.89 11.29 -15.71
C LEU A 233 -2.33 11.66 -14.33
N TYR A 234 -1.00 11.76 -14.18
CA TYR A 234 -0.38 12.15 -12.92
C TYR A 234 -0.82 13.55 -12.45
N THR A 235 -0.90 14.50 -13.38
CA THR A 235 -1.42 15.85 -13.09
C THR A 235 -2.86 15.79 -12.57
N ARG A 236 -3.70 14.92 -13.14
CA ARG A 236 -5.11 14.75 -12.74
C ARG A 236 -5.26 13.97 -11.44
N LEU A 237 -4.41 12.98 -11.18
CA LEU A 237 -4.38 12.28 -9.89
C LEU A 237 -4.05 13.23 -8.73
N GLU A 238 -3.24 14.26 -8.98
CA GLU A 238 -2.90 15.28 -7.98
C GLU A 238 -3.99 16.36 -7.84
N SER A 239 -4.49 16.88 -8.97
CA SER A 239 -5.39 18.04 -8.98
C SER A 239 -6.87 17.70 -8.84
N ALA A 240 -7.30 16.52 -9.29
CA ALA A 240 -8.71 16.12 -9.25
C ALA A 240 -9.04 15.46 -7.91
N LYS A 241 -9.79 16.20 -7.09
CA LYS A 241 -10.26 15.72 -5.78
C LYS A 241 -11.00 14.39 -5.92
N GLY A 242 -10.64 13.42 -5.07
CA GLY A 242 -11.30 12.12 -5.00
C GLY A 242 -10.87 11.11 -6.07
N LEU A 243 -10.15 11.50 -7.13
CA LEU A 243 -9.76 10.56 -8.20
C LEU A 243 -8.76 9.50 -7.69
N LYS A 244 -7.68 9.93 -7.01
CA LYS A 244 -6.70 9.01 -6.42
C LYS A 244 -7.31 8.13 -5.33
N GLU A 245 -8.17 8.71 -4.50
CA GLU A 245 -8.91 7.99 -3.44
C GLU A 245 -9.91 6.99 -4.01
N PHE A 246 -10.47 7.25 -5.19
CA PHE A 246 -11.36 6.32 -5.89
C PHE A 246 -10.67 4.99 -6.19
N PHE A 247 -9.38 4.99 -6.56
CA PHE A 247 -8.60 3.76 -6.77
C PHE A 247 -7.94 3.22 -5.49
N THR A 248 -8.08 3.92 -4.37
CA THR A 248 -7.59 3.47 -3.07
C THR A 248 -8.63 2.60 -2.39
N LEU A 249 -8.18 1.51 -1.74
CA LEU A 249 -9.00 0.63 -0.91
C LEU A 249 -8.16 -0.13 0.12
N THR A 250 -8.81 -0.61 1.18
CA THR A 250 -8.24 -1.58 2.15
C THR A 250 -8.86 -2.96 1.99
N ASP A 251 -10.10 -3.01 1.49
CA ASP A 251 -10.88 -4.22 1.31
C ASP A 251 -11.81 -4.08 0.10
N LEU A 252 -12.09 -5.20 -0.55
CA LEU A 252 -13.16 -5.35 -1.55
C LEU A 252 -14.18 -6.35 -1.03
N ARG A 253 -15.46 -6.14 -1.36
CA ARG A 253 -16.52 -7.13 -1.11
C ARG A 253 -17.35 -7.30 -2.36
N MET A 254 -17.41 -8.53 -2.86
CA MET A 254 -18.38 -8.91 -3.86
C MET A 254 -19.64 -9.40 -3.14
N ARG A 255 -20.76 -8.76 -3.41
CA ARG A 255 -22.09 -9.18 -2.96
C ARG A 255 -22.81 -9.80 -4.14
N LEU A 256 -22.83 -11.12 -4.17
CA LEU A 256 -23.55 -11.89 -5.18
C LEU A 256 -25.00 -12.00 -4.72
N LEU A 257 -25.93 -11.49 -5.54
CA LEU A 257 -27.35 -11.36 -5.16
C LEU A 257 -28.27 -12.29 -5.97
N ARG A 258 -27.91 -12.60 -7.22
CA ARG A 258 -28.64 -13.55 -8.07
C ARG A 258 -27.70 -14.30 -9.01
N PRO A 259 -27.77 -15.65 -9.11
CA PRO A 259 -26.89 -16.45 -9.96
C PRO A 259 -27.22 -16.27 -11.45
N ALA A 260 -26.45 -16.93 -12.32
CA ALA A 260 -26.72 -16.97 -13.75
C ALA A 260 -28.08 -17.65 -14.02
N LEU A 261 -28.90 -17.06 -14.90
CA LEU A 261 -30.20 -17.65 -15.28
C LEU A 261 -30.21 -18.26 -16.69
N GLY A 262 -29.19 -17.97 -17.50
CA GLY A 262 -29.13 -18.38 -18.90
C GLY A 262 -30.07 -17.59 -19.82
N GLY A 263 -30.57 -16.43 -19.38
CA GLY A 263 -31.51 -15.60 -20.14
C GLY A 263 -32.94 -16.17 -20.23
N THR A 264 -33.30 -17.05 -19.31
CA THR A 264 -34.64 -17.66 -19.22
C THR A 264 -35.12 -17.69 -17.76
N TYR A 265 -36.37 -18.10 -17.55
CA TYR A 265 -36.95 -18.25 -16.22
C TYR A 265 -36.26 -19.37 -15.43
N VAL A 266 -36.37 -19.29 -14.09
CA VAL A 266 -35.85 -20.33 -13.19
C VAL A 266 -36.63 -21.63 -13.41
N GLN A 267 -35.93 -22.70 -13.80
CA GLN A 267 -36.49 -24.05 -13.91
C GLN A 267 -36.51 -24.68 -12.51
N ARG A 268 -37.70 -24.79 -11.92
CA ARG A 268 -37.87 -25.26 -10.53
C ARG A 268 -37.61 -26.75 -10.37
N GLU A 269 -37.77 -27.49 -11.46
CA GLU A 269 -37.50 -28.92 -11.58
C GLU A 269 -36.00 -29.25 -11.54
N ASN A 270 -35.13 -28.28 -11.84
CA ASN A 270 -33.68 -28.47 -11.85
C ASN A 270 -32.95 -27.26 -11.26
N LEU A 271 -32.95 -27.17 -9.93
CA LEU A 271 -32.26 -26.11 -9.19
C LEU A 271 -30.74 -26.33 -9.08
N TYR A 272 -30.27 -27.54 -9.35
CA TYR A 272 -28.86 -27.95 -9.26
C TYR A 272 -27.93 -27.28 -10.27
N LYS A 273 -28.49 -26.57 -11.26
CA LYS A 273 -27.73 -25.81 -12.26
C LYS A 273 -27.48 -24.34 -11.86
N TYR A 274 -28.09 -23.87 -10.77
CA TYR A 274 -27.97 -22.50 -10.30
C TYR A 274 -27.08 -22.44 -9.07
N PHE A 275 -25.86 -21.95 -9.25
CA PHE A 275 -24.87 -21.75 -8.18
C PHE A 275 -23.83 -20.73 -8.64
N TYR A 276 -22.96 -20.31 -7.72
CA TYR A 276 -21.78 -19.50 -8.05
C TYR A 276 -20.55 -20.38 -8.10
N ALA A 277 -19.69 -20.15 -9.08
CA ALA A 277 -18.37 -20.76 -9.16
C ALA A 277 -17.35 -19.74 -9.66
N ILE A 278 -16.29 -19.51 -8.88
CA ILE A 278 -15.25 -18.51 -9.16
C ILE A 278 -13.90 -19.20 -9.19
N SER A 279 -13.23 -19.15 -10.34
CA SER A 279 -11.91 -19.75 -10.55
C SER A 279 -10.77 -18.81 -10.20
N ASN A 280 -10.87 -17.54 -10.60
CA ASN A 280 -9.80 -16.59 -10.34
C ASN A 280 -10.35 -15.19 -10.04
N ILE A 281 -9.76 -14.54 -9.04
CA ILE A 281 -9.94 -13.13 -8.74
C ILE A 281 -8.59 -12.44 -8.87
N GLU A 282 -8.44 -11.69 -9.95
CA GLU A 282 -7.23 -10.91 -10.21
C GLU A 282 -7.41 -9.48 -9.72
N VAL A 283 -6.54 -9.08 -8.79
CA VAL A 283 -6.45 -7.72 -8.27
C VAL A 283 -5.00 -7.27 -8.42
N ILE A 284 -4.77 -6.24 -9.23
CA ILE A 284 -3.43 -5.71 -9.54
C ILE A 284 -3.35 -4.27 -9.04
N GLY A 285 -2.31 -4.00 -8.25
CA GLY A 285 -2.13 -2.69 -7.67
C GLY A 285 -0.79 -2.53 -6.97
N ARG A 286 -0.65 -1.44 -6.23
CA ARG A 286 0.54 -1.14 -5.42
C ARG A 286 0.12 -0.72 -4.01
N CYS A 287 1.03 -0.80 -3.05
CA CYS A 287 0.76 -0.24 -1.71
C CYS A 287 0.64 1.29 -1.78
N LYS A 288 -0.35 1.86 -1.10
CA LYS A 288 -0.41 3.31 -0.86
C LYS A 288 0.69 3.70 0.13
N CYS A 289 1.72 4.40 -0.35
CA CYS A 289 2.81 4.90 0.49
C CYS A 289 2.92 6.43 0.46
N ASN A 290 1.88 7.13 0.00
CA ASN A 290 1.81 8.59 -0.08
C ASN A 290 3.03 9.25 -0.75
N LEU A 291 3.59 8.59 -1.75
CA LEU A 291 4.80 9.02 -2.47
C LEU A 291 6.07 9.16 -1.58
N HIS A 292 6.20 8.30 -0.58
CA HIS A 292 7.31 8.29 0.38
C HIS A 292 7.98 6.92 0.58
N ALA A 293 7.68 5.94 -0.27
CA ALA A 293 8.38 4.65 -0.26
C ALA A 293 8.31 4.00 -1.64
N ASN A 294 9.41 3.40 -2.07
CA ASN A 294 9.51 2.59 -3.28
C ASN A 294 9.47 1.07 -2.99
N LEU A 295 9.39 0.69 -1.72
CA LEU A 295 9.32 -0.69 -1.28
C LEU A 295 8.13 -0.90 -0.35
N CYS A 296 7.45 -2.02 -0.53
CA CYS A 296 6.38 -2.50 0.34
C CYS A 296 6.61 -3.99 0.61
N SER A 297 6.76 -4.35 1.89
CA SER A 297 7.13 -5.69 2.32
C SER A 297 6.19 -6.18 3.43
N VAL A 298 6.09 -7.50 3.60
CA VAL A 298 5.30 -8.08 4.69
C VAL A 298 6.06 -7.90 6.00
N ARG A 299 5.47 -7.17 6.95
CA ARG A 299 5.98 -6.97 8.30
C ARG A 299 4.87 -7.24 9.29
N GLU A 300 5.14 -8.06 10.30
CA GLU A 300 4.17 -8.43 11.35
C GLU A 300 2.86 -9.04 10.78
N GLY A 301 2.96 -9.77 9.66
CA GLY A 301 1.83 -10.47 9.05
C GLY A 301 0.90 -9.63 8.17
N SER A 302 1.27 -8.38 7.83
CA SER A 302 0.60 -7.57 6.81
C SER A 302 1.60 -6.78 5.96
N LEU A 303 1.17 -6.33 4.77
CA LEU A 303 1.97 -5.45 3.92
C LEU A 303 2.15 -4.09 4.60
N GLN A 304 3.37 -3.56 4.60
CA GLN A 304 3.70 -2.22 5.12
C GLN A 304 4.72 -1.52 4.22
N CYS A 305 4.60 -0.20 4.10
CA CYS A 305 5.56 0.61 3.35
C CYS A 305 6.88 0.74 4.11
N GLU A 306 8.00 0.66 3.39
CA GLU A 306 9.33 0.96 3.95
C GLU A 306 9.60 2.47 3.85
N CYS A 307 9.09 3.20 4.84
CA CYS A 307 9.01 4.66 4.75
C CYS A 307 10.36 5.39 4.73
N GLU A 308 10.51 6.24 3.71
CA GLU A 308 11.59 7.20 3.52
C GLU A 308 11.12 8.62 3.89
N HIS A 309 11.89 9.65 3.52
CA HIS A 309 11.53 11.06 3.67
C HIS A 309 11.18 11.47 5.12
N ASN A 310 11.79 10.76 6.08
CA ASN A 310 11.54 10.93 7.52
C ASN A 310 10.07 10.71 7.94
N THR A 311 9.34 9.90 7.18
CA THR A 311 7.95 9.50 7.48
C THR A 311 7.89 8.14 8.18
N THR A 312 6.72 7.79 8.71
CA THR A 312 6.47 6.52 9.41
C THR A 312 4.98 6.17 9.40
N GLY A 313 4.60 5.01 9.92
CA GLY A 313 3.27 4.42 9.81
C GLY A 313 3.11 3.52 8.58
N PRO A 314 2.02 2.72 8.50
CA PRO A 314 1.85 1.70 7.46
C PRO A 314 1.82 2.29 6.04
N ASP A 315 1.26 3.50 5.89
CA ASP A 315 1.14 4.21 4.61
C ASP A 315 2.10 5.40 4.50
N CYS A 316 3.07 5.54 5.41
CA CYS A 316 3.93 6.74 5.50
C CYS A 316 3.17 8.06 5.71
N GLY A 317 2.00 7.98 6.37
CA GLY A 317 1.06 9.08 6.59
C GLY A 317 1.37 10.01 7.76
N LYS A 318 2.55 9.92 8.38
CA LYS A 318 2.95 10.78 9.52
C LYS A 318 4.46 11.00 9.57
N CYS A 319 4.89 12.12 10.13
CA CYS A 319 6.30 12.40 10.38
C CYS A 319 6.85 11.62 11.59
N LYS A 320 8.11 11.17 11.49
CA LYS A 320 8.88 10.63 12.63
C LYS A 320 8.96 11.67 13.75
N ARG A 321 9.10 11.21 15.00
CA ARG A 321 8.99 12.05 16.21
C ARG A 321 9.88 13.30 16.17
N ASN A 322 11.09 13.19 15.65
CA ASN A 322 12.08 14.29 15.63
C ASN A 322 12.01 15.17 14.35
N PHE A 323 11.07 14.90 13.44
CA PHE A 323 10.96 15.57 12.14
C PHE A 323 9.61 16.31 11.98
N ARG A 324 9.11 16.92 13.06
CA ARG A 324 7.76 17.51 13.14
C ARG A 324 7.74 19.05 13.12
N THR A 325 8.74 19.68 12.53
CA THR A 325 8.77 21.16 12.43
C THR A 325 7.68 21.72 11.53
N ARG A 326 7.19 20.91 10.59
CA ARG A 326 6.10 21.24 9.68
C ARG A 326 5.08 20.12 9.68
N SER A 327 3.84 20.45 9.34
CA SER A 327 2.78 19.47 9.14
C SER A 327 3.17 18.47 8.06
N TRP A 328 2.77 17.21 8.26
CA TRP A 328 2.96 16.17 7.26
C TRP A 328 2.22 16.51 5.96
N ARG A 329 2.83 16.17 4.82
CA ARG A 329 2.24 16.27 3.49
C ARG A 329 2.70 15.06 2.69
N ALA A 330 1.79 14.47 1.92
CA ALA A 330 2.16 13.46 0.93
C ALA A 330 3.15 14.04 -0.09
N GLY A 331 3.96 13.19 -0.72
CA GLY A 331 4.66 13.57 -1.93
C GLY A 331 3.67 13.92 -3.04
N SER A 332 4.14 14.65 -4.05
CA SER A 332 3.34 15.06 -5.20
C SER A 332 3.98 14.52 -6.47
N TYR A 333 3.16 14.15 -7.45
CA TYR A 333 3.66 13.86 -8.79
C TYR A 333 4.16 15.13 -9.52
N LEU A 334 3.88 16.32 -8.99
CA LEU A 334 4.24 17.58 -9.60
C LEU A 334 5.42 18.25 -8.87
N PRO A 335 6.28 19.01 -9.58
CA PRO A 335 6.31 19.16 -11.04
C PRO A 335 6.87 17.92 -11.75
N LEU A 336 6.41 17.64 -12.98
CA LEU A 336 6.96 16.57 -13.80
C LEU A 336 8.43 16.89 -14.19
N PRO A 337 9.31 15.89 -14.37
CA PRO A 337 9.04 14.45 -14.29
C PRO A 337 9.28 13.81 -12.91
N HIS A 338 9.95 14.50 -11.98
CA HIS A 338 10.43 13.90 -10.72
C HIS A 338 9.50 14.11 -9.51
N GLY A 339 8.50 14.97 -9.65
CA GLY A 339 7.57 15.31 -8.59
C GLY A 339 8.24 16.06 -7.44
N SER A 340 7.56 16.07 -6.29
CA SER A 340 8.04 16.69 -5.06
C SER A 340 7.99 15.71 -3.89
N PRO A 341 9.11 15.45 -3.17
CA PRO A 341 9.13 14.48 -2.08
C PRO A 341 8.35 14.93 -0.83
N ASN A 342 8.17 16.24 -0.64
CA ASN A 342 7.52 16.85 0.52
C ASN A 342 7.97 16.32 1.89
N ALA A 343 9.24 15.95 2.02
CA ALA A 343 9.80 15.24 3.18
C ALA A 343 9.61 15.95 4.53
N CYS A 344 9.51 15.18 5.61
CA CYS A 344 9.47 15.73 6.96
C CYS A 344 10.85 16.30 7.36
N THR A 345 10.85 17.45 8.01
CA THR A 345 12.06 18.22 8.33
C THR A 345 12.30 18.28 9.85
N TYR A 346 13.57 18.33 10.23
CA TYR A 346 13.98 18.51 11.63
C TYR A 346 14.17 20.01 11.94
N PRO A 347 14.15 20.42 13.22
CA PRO A 347 14.43 21.79 13.60
C PRO A 347 15.88 22.12 13.26
N ARG A 348 16.10 23.02 12.30
CA ARG A 348 17.44 23.63 12.17
C ARG A 348 17.71 24.39 13.47
N PRO A 349 18.91 24.25 14.07
CA PRO A 349 19.30 25.15 15.14
C PRO A 349 19.22 26.57 14.60
N THR A 350 18.47 27.45 15.27
CA THR A 350 18.49 28.89 14.98
C THR A 350 19.94 29.36 15.08
N PRO A 351 20.49 30.10 14.09
CA PRO A 351 21.76 30.79 14.28
C PRO A 351 21.60 31.63 15.55
N ALA A 352 22.49 31.45 16.53
CA ALA A 352 22.52 32.32 17.70
C ALA A 352 22.51 33.76 17.19
N GLN A 353 21.47 34.53 17.51
CA GLN A 353 21.46 35.96 17.25
C GLN A 353 22.76 36.52 17.79
N GLY A 354 23.54 37.12 16.88
CA GLY A 354 24.86 37.65 17.19
C GLY A 354 24.80 38.44 18.47
N TRP A 355 25.67 38.10 19.41
CA TRP A 355 25.88 38.93 20.59
C TRP A 355 26.32 40.29 20.08
N GLY A 356 25.38 41.24 20.08
CA GLY A 356 25.68 42.65 19.90
C GLY A 356 26.75 43.02 20.90
N ALA A 357 27.81 43.66 20.41
CA ALA A 357 28.88 44.21 21.21
C ALA A 357 28.30 45.12 22.30
N VAL A 358 28.11 44.59 23.50
CA VAL A 358 27.91 45.40 24.70
C VAL A 358 29.32 45.74 25.19
N GLY A 359 29.60 47.05 25.16
CA GLY A 359 30.89 47.63 25.47
C GLY A 359 31.47 47.15 26.80
N SER A 360 32.79 46.97 26.78
CA SER A 360 33.63 46.72 27.94
C SER A 360 33.34 47.69 29.09
N PRO A 361 33.16 47.19 30.31
CA PRO A 361 33.62 47.88 31.50
C PRO A 361 34.89 47.19 32.01
N ALA A 362 35.80 48.03 32.51
CA ALA A 362 37.16 47.70 32.89
C ALA A 362 37.29 46.55 33.89
N LEU A 363 38.37 45.76 33.72
CA LEU A 363 38.87 44.84 34.74
C LEU A 363 39.26 45.60 36.01
N HIS A 364 38.73 45.16 37.15
CA HIS A 364 39.46 45.22 38.43
C HIS A 364 39.36 43.88 39.16
N PRO A 365 40.46 43.42 39.80
CA PRO A 365 40.64 42.03 40.18
C PRO A 365 40.14 41.78 41.60
N ARG A 366 39.27 40.78 41.79
CA ARG A 366 39.10 40.13 43.11
C ARG A 366 38.95 38.63 42.91
N GLY A 367 39.92 37.91 43.45
CA GLY A 367 40.01 36.46 43.37
C GLY A 367 39.02 35.74 44.29
N CYS A 368 38.79 34.48 43.92
CA CYS A 368 38.46 33.30 44.72
C CYS A 368 38.67 32.14 43.74
N GLY A 369 39.34 31.04 44.01
CA GLY A 369 39.73 30.40 45.26
C GLY A 369 39.82 28.92 44.87
N SER A 370 41.01 28.34 45.02
CA SER A 370 41.32 26.97 44.64
C SER A 370 40.46 25.98 45.42
N TYR A 371 39.64 25.18 44.73
CA TYR A 371 39.06 23.97 45.30
C TYR A 371 39.32 22.78 44.39
N THR A 372 40.35 22.03 44.76
CA THR A 372 40.59 20.65 44.35
C THR A 372 39.56 19.74 45.01
N HIS A 373 38.74 19.04 44.23
CA HIS A 373 38.06 17.83 44.71
C HIS A 373 38.24 16.69 43.70
N ALA A 374 38.75 15.59 44.25
CA ALA A 374 39.09 14.35 43.57
C ALA A 374 37.83 13.56 43.18
N CYS A 375 37.82 13.01 41.96
CA CYS A 375 36.80 12.03 41.54
C CYS A 375 37.22 10.64 42.03
N ASN A 376 36.48 10.09 42.99
CA ASN A 376 36.52 8.68 43.35
C ASN A 376 35.16 8.07 42.92
N GLY A 377 35.14 7.26 41.88
CA GLY A 377 33.90 6.69 41.33
C GLY A 377 34.12 5.95 40.02
N SER A 378 33.80 4.66 40.02
CA SER A 378 34.01 3.63 39.02
C SER A 378 33.43 3.92 37.63
N MET A 379 34.27 3.82 36.59
CA MET A 379 33.86 3.86 35.18
C MET A 379 33.23 2.53 34.75
N LEU A 380 31.99 2.57 34.26
CA LEU A 380 31.36 1.47 33.52
C LEU A 380 31.51 1.76 32.01
N ALA A 381 32.19 0.85 31.30
CA ALA A 381 32.38 0.93 29.85
C ALA A 381 31.18 0.32 29.11
N ILE A 382 30.51 1.10 28.26
CA ILE A 382 29.54 0.57 27.29
C ILE A 382 30.28 0.35 25.96
N PRO A 383 30.34 -0.87 25.41
CA PRO A 383 31.04 -1.12 24.15
C PRO A 383 30.18 -0.74 22.94
N GLY A 384 30.77 0.00 22.00
CA GLY A 384 30.43 -0.18 20.58
C GLY A 384 29.91 1.02 19.80
N GLN A 385 30.68 2.12 19.70
CA GLN A 385 30.72 2.93 18.48
C GLN A 385 32.14 3.47 18.27
N LYS A 386 32.89 2.84 17.36
CA LYS A 386 34.14 3.38 16.81
C LYS A 386 33.78 4.22 15.58
N LEU A 387 33.95 5.53 15.67
CA LEU A 387 34.22 6.38 14.50
C LEU A 387 35.60 7.01 14.68
N ALA A 388 36.48 6.76 13.72
CA ALA A 388 37.76 7.45 13.53
C ALA A 388 38.64 7.67 14.79
N GLY A 389 38.89 6.62 15.57
CA GLY A 389 39.99 6.61 16.56
C GLY A 389 39.86 7.57 17.75
N ARG A 390 38.69 8.17 18.02
CA ARG A 390 38.46 9.08 19.16
C ARG A 390 37.48 8.45 20.17
N LEU A 391 37.86 8.44 21.44
CA LEU A 391 37.01 8.00 22.56
C LEU A 391 36.32 9.24 23.14
N ILE A 392 34.99 9.28 23.10
CA ILE A 392 34.17 10.33 23.72
C ILE A 392 33.69 9.80 25.07
N VAL A 393 33.99 10.50 26.16
CA VAL A 393 33.49 10.18 27.50
C VAL A 393 32.64 11.35 27.98
N CYS A 394 31.34 11.12 28.13
CA CYS A 394 30.41 12.09 28.72
C CYS A 394 30.19 11.74 30.19
N ALA A 395 30.27 12.71 31.09
CA ALA A 395 29.79 12.55 32.47
C ALA A 395 28.27 12.74 32.50
N GLU A 396 27.54 11.88 33.21
CA GLU A 396 26.11 12.08 33.44
C GLU A 396 25.84 13.29 34.35
N PRO A 397 24.67 13.96 34.22
CA PRO A 397 24.31 15.06 35.10
C PRO A 397 23.97 14.55 36.51
N VAL A 398 24.65 15.07 37.52
CA VAL A 398 24.27 14.86 38.92
C VAL A 398 23.33 15.97 39.36
N THR A 399 22.10 15.63 39.71
CA THR A 399 21.17 16.53 40.41
C THR A 399 21.59 16.62 41.88
N SER A 400 22.00 17.81 42.33
CA SER A 400 22.10 18.09 43.78
C SER A 400 20.77 18.66 44.28
N GLN A 401 20.16 17.97 45.24
CA GLN A 401 19.04 18.51 46.01
C GLN A 401 19.61 19.35 47.16
N GLY A 402 19.40 20.67 47.12
CA GLY A 402 19.71 21.53 48.26
C GLY A 402 19.80 23.01 47.90
N ALA A 403 18.89 23.81 48.46
CA ALA A 403 18.78 25.27 48.44
C ALA A 403 18.15 25.92 47.18
N ARG A 404 17.26 26.89 47.46
CA ARG A 404 16.31 27.52 46.54
C ARG A 404 17.00 28.26 45.39
N GLY A 405 16.60 27.95 44.16
CA GLY A 405 17.07 28.61 42.93
C GLY A 405 17.83 27.65 42.03
N GLY A 406 17.11 26.75 41.33
CA GLY A 406 17.71 25.76 40.46
C GLY A 406 18.40 26.37 39.24
N GLN A 407 19.72 26.54 39.30
CA GLN A 407 20.58 26.73 38.14
C GLN A 407 21.17 25.36 37.73
N THR A 408 20.91 24.93 36.50
CA THR A 408 21.62 23.80 35.87
C THR A 408 22.92 24.29 35.25
N CYS A 409 24.07 23.94 35.83
CA CYS A 409 25.36 24.15 35.18
C CYS A 409 25.65 22.99 34.21
N TRP A 410 25.74 23.29 32.92
CA TRP A 410 26.22 22.33 31.91
C TRP A 410 27.76 22.31 31.95
N GLY A 411 28.35 21.21 32.41
CA GLY A 411 29.79 20.96 32.22
C GLY A 411 30.05 20.56 30.77
N GLY A 412 30.88 21.32 30.06
CA GLY A 412 31.21 21.03 28.65
C GLY A 412 31.88 19.68 28.44
N CYS A 413 31.55 19.00 27.33
CA CYS A 413 32.21 17.77 26.89
C CYS A 413 33.70 18.04 26.59
N ARG A 414 34.59 17.14 27.02
CA ARG A 414 36.02 17.22 26.69
C ARG A 414 36.42 16.12 25.70
N VAL A 415 37.14 16.49 24.65
CA VAL A 415 37.77 15.55 23.72
C VAL A 415 39.20 15.29 24.20
N CYS A 416 39.56 14.02 24.44
CA CYS A 416 40.94 13.64 24.71
C CYS A 416 41.63 13.27 23.39
N VAL A 417 42.66 14.02 23.00
CA VAL A 417 43.50 13.74 21.83
C VAL A 417 44.82 13.09 22.30
N PRO A 418 45.31 12.01 21.66
CA PRO A 418 46.65 11.51 21.96
C PRO A 418 47.70 12.42 21.32
N THR A 419 48.54 13.06 22.13
CA THR A 419 49.77 13.69 21.62
C THR A 419 50.85 12.62 21.47
N ALA A 420 51.55 12.65 20.32
CA ALA A 420 52.71 11.81 20.09
C ALA A 420 53.87 12.26 21.01
N ALA A 421 54.52 11.27 21.64
CA ALA A 421 55.70 11.36 22.50
C ALA A 421 55.49 11.91 23.93
N CYS A 422 55.27 10.99 24.89
CA CYS A 422 55.93 10.96 26.21
C CYS A 422 55.59 9.63 26.93
N LEU A 423 56.62 8.83 27.25
CA LEU A 423 56.53 7.66 28.12
C LEU A 423 56.20 8.13 29.55
N GLY A 424 54.93 8.06 29.96
CA GLY A 424 54.53 8.40 31.33
C GLY A 424 53.10 8.93 31.48
N GLY A 425 52.09 8.10 31.20
CA GLY A 425 50.83 8.04 31.96
C GLY A 425 50.00 9.29 32.30
N ARG A 426 50.15 10.45 31.64
CA ARG A 426 49.23 11.61 31.82
C ARG A 426 48.66 12.09 30.48
N ARG A 427 47.33 12.24 30.42
CA ARG A 427 46.60 12.86 29.30
C ARG A 427 46.32 14.33 29.63
N THR A 428 46.59 15.24 28.71
CA THR A 428 46.20 16.66 28.81
C THR A 428 44.88 16.90 28.10
N CYS A 429 43.93 17.56 28.77
CA CYS A 429 42.67 17.99 28.16
C CYS A 429 42.76 19.49 27.81
N THR A 430 42.62 19.83 26.53
CA THR A 430 42.48 21.22 26.07
C THR A 430 41.00 21.56 25.85
N GLN A 431 40.63 22.80 26.13
CA GLN A 431 39.32 23.36 25.86
C GLN A 431 39.39 24.02 24.48
N GLU A 432 38.76 23.44 23.46
CA GLU A 432 38.57 24.11 22.17
C GLU A 432 37.32 25.01 22.24
N PRO A 433 37.33 26.17 21.56
CA PRO A 433 36.20 27.10 21.51
C PRO A 433 34.95 26.54 20.81
#